data_AF-A0A9P8F2H5-F1
#
_entry.id   AF-A0A9P8F2H5-F1
#
_cell.length_a   1.000
_cell.length_b   1.000
_cell.length_c   1.000
_cell.angle_alpha   90.00
_cell.angle_beta   90.00
_cell.angle_gamma   90.00
#
_symmetry.space_group_name_H-M   'P 1'
#
loop_
_entity.id
_entity.type
_entity.pdbx_description
1 polymer ?
#
loop_
_entity_poly.entity_id
_entity_poly.type
_entity_poly.pdbx_seq_one_letter_code
_entity_poly.pdbx_strand_id
1 'polypeptide(L)'
;VPGEEVQDSEDEMTVREAEKSFRNHFALPDSEKLVATFFGFFHRVLPLYGKLYVGSTRLCFRSFMPGNWTKLVIPFKDIMDVDKERGFRFGYSGMVVVIRGHEEIFFEFGSQDLRDDCTVTLLRSLDSLEPFQESVLLTEDEKRDAEAAAAENLLLQEARQGDRGGVEFQLPRGIDQPDNDSPAISFDDPAASVLNFKPEESLRITCLTIGSRGDVQPYIALCKGLLAEGHRPKIASHAEFGDWVRSHGIDFAPVEGNPAELMALCVDHGMFTPSFLYETNQKFWPFVRGLLRTAWAACQDSDLLIESPSAMAGIHIAEALG
;
A
#
# COMPACT_ATOMS: atom_id res chain seq x y z
N VAL A 1 -35.97 18.43 50.06
CA VAL A 1 -35.12 17.53 49.25
C VAL A 1 -35.18 18.03 47.82
N PRO A 2 -34.11 18.67 47.32
CA PRO A 2 -33.99 18.80 45.88
C PRO A 2 -32.55 18.55 45.40
N GLY A 3 -32.39 17.72 44.39
CA GLY A 3 -31.14 17.57 43.67
C GLY A 3 -30.86 16.12 43.33
N GLU A 4 -31.40 15.67 42.21
CA GLU A 4 -30.89 14.60 41.34
C GLU A 4 -31.94 14.41 40.25
N GLU A 5 -31.55 14.57 38.97
CA GLU A 5 -32.13 13.97 37.75
C GLU A 5 -31.87 14.76 36.45
N VAL A 6 -31.24 15.94 36.47
CA VAL A 6 -31.05 16.72 35.22
C VAL A 6 -29.76 16.38 34.45
N GLN A 7 -28.78 15.70 35.06
CA GLN A 7 -27.44 15.55 34.48
C GLN A 7 -27.30 14.35 33.51
N ASP A 8 -28.01 13.24 33.72
CA ASP A 8 -27.92 12.05 32.84
C ASP A 8 -28.51 12.28 31.43
N SER A 9 -29.52 13.16 31.31
CA SER A 9 -30.24 13.34 30.04
C SER A 9 -29.46 14.12 28.99
N GLU A 10 -28.61 15.07 29.39
CA GLU A 10 -27.78 15.87 28.48
C GLU A 10 -26.57 15.06 27.99
N ASP A 11 -25.93 14.27 28.85
CA ASP A 11 -24.82 13.39 28.49
C ASP A 11 -25.28 12.28 27.53
N GLU A 12 -26.44 11.66 27.76
CA GLU A 12 -27.03 10.70 26.81
C GLU A 12 -27.36 11.31 25.45
N MET A 13 -27.88 12.55 25.43
CA MET A 13 -28.21 13.25 24.18
C MET A 13 -26.95 13.55 23.38
N THR A 14 -25.88 13.97 24.05
CA THR A 14 -24.57 14.25 23.46
C THR A 14 -23.90 12.99 22.91
N VAL A 15 -24.03 11.85 23.60
CA VAL A 15 -23.51 10.55 23.13
C VAL A 15 -24.28 10.06 21.89
N ARG A 16 -25.60 10.16 21.88
CA ARG A 16 -26.43 9.78 20.72
C ARG A 16 -26.12 10.65 19.49
N GLU A 17 -25.88 11.94 19.69
CA GLU A 17 -25.46 12.85 18.63
C GLU A 17 -24.06 12.53 18.10
N ALA A 18 -23.10 12.22 19.00
CA ALA A 18 -21.76 11.80 18.61
C ALA A 18 -21.78 10.49 17.82
N GLU A 19 -22.58 9.51 18.22
CA GLU A 19 -22.75 8.24 17.51
C GLU A 19 -23.45 8.43 16.15
N LYS A 20 -24.47 9.29 16.08
CA LYS A 20 -25.11 9.65 14.80
C LYS A 20 -24.13 10.36 13.86
N SER A 21 -23.32 11.28 14.39
CA SER A 21 -22.27 11.96 13.63
C SER A 21 -21.22 10.97 13.13
N PHE A 22 -20.77 10.04 13.97
CA PHE A 22 -19.87 8.96 13.60
C PHE A 22 -20.42 8.12 12.44
N ARG A 23 -21.65 7.61 12.57
CA ARG A 23 -22.30 6.83 11.50
C ARG A 23 -22.40 7.62 10.19
N ASN A 24 -22.82 8.88 10.26
CA ASN A 24 -22.93 9.76 9.09
C ASN A 24 -21.57 10.06 8.44
N HIS A 25 -20.51 10.23 9.23
CA HIS A 25 -19.18 10.53 8.70
C HIS A 25 -18.64 9.41 7.82
N PHE A 26 -18.97 8.15 8.14
CA PHE A 26 -18.40 6.98 7.50
C PHE A 26 -19.44 6.14 6.73
N ALA A 27 -20.68 6.63 6.61
CA ALA A 27 -21.79 5.92 5.98
C ALA A 27 -21.99 4.49 6.53
N LEU A 28 -22.01 4.37 7.86
CA LEU A 28 -22.08 3.08 8.58
C LEU A 28 -23.54 2.67 8.85
N PRO A 29 -23.82 1.37 8.99
CA PRO A 29 -25.16 0.89 9.32
C PRO A 29 -25.60 1.37 10.70
N ASP A 30 -26.92 1.42 10.92
CA ASP A 30 -27.50 1.87 12.20
C ASP A 30 -27.11 0.98 13.38
N SER A 31 -26.70 -0.26 13.12
CA SER A 31 -26.22 -1.21 14.13
C SER A 31 -24.84 -0.89 14.68
N GLU A 32 -24.06 -0.04 13.99
CA GLU A 32 -22.70 0.30 14.42
C GLU A 32 -22.73 1.34 15.55
N LYS A 33 -22.19 0.96 16.71
CA LYS A 33 -22.12 1.81 17.89
C LYS A 33 -20.74 2.44 18.03
N LEU A 34 -20.69 3.62 18.61
CA LEU A 34 -19.41 4.28 18.93
C LEU A 34 -18.95 3.86 20.32
N VAL A 35 -17.75 3.28 20.41
CA VAL A 35 -17.14 2.87 21.69
C VAL A 35 -16.28 4.00 22.26
N ALA A 36 -15.37 4.56 21.45
CA ALA A 36 -14.47 5.62 21.89
C ALA A 36 -13.95 6.48 20.74
N THR A 37 -13.43 7.67 21.06
CA THR A 37 -12.75 8.53 20.10
C THR A 37 -11.45 9.07 20.64
N PHE A 38 -10.42 9.11 19.79
CA PHE A 38 -9.08 9.58 20.13
C PHE A 38 -8.61 10.58 19.08
N PHE A 39 -7.89 11.61 19.50
CA PHE A 39 -7.19 12.50 18.57
C PHE A 39 -5.79 11.96 18.31
N GLY A 40 -5.39 11.98 17.05
CA GLY A 40 -4.10 11.43 16.65
C GLY A 40 -3.76 11.75 15.21
N PHE A 41 -2.62 11.23 14.79
CA PHE A 41 -2.10 11.39 13.44
C PHE A 41 -2.07 10.05 12.74
N PHE A 42 -2.72 9.97 11.59
CA PHE A 42 -2.61 8.83 10.69
C PHE A 42 -1.43 9.04 9.73
N HIS A 43 -0.51 8.08 9.69
CA HIS A 43 0.69 8.19 8.87
C HIS A 43 0.50 7.46 7.55
N ARG A 44 0.54 8.23 6.47
CA ARG A 44 0.79 7.75 5.10
C ARG A 44 2.14 8.31 4.65
N VAL A 45 2.17 8.99 3.51
CA VAL A 45 3.35 9.78 3.08
C VAL A 45 3.61 10.96 4.04
N LEU A 46 2.55 11.59 4.56
CA LEU A 46 2.62 12.67 5.54
C LEU A 46 1.66 12.41 6.71
N PRO A 47 1.97 12.92 7.92
CA PRO A 47 1.11 12.77 9.09
C PRO A 47 -0.18 13.60 8.94
N LEU A 48 -1.32 12.92 8.88
CA LEU A 48 -2.63 13.54 8.80
C LEU A 48 -3.24 13.63 10.19
N TYR A 49 -3.37 14.85 10.72
CA TYR A 49 -4.07 15.07 11.99
C TYR A 49 -5.57 14.82 11.83
N GLY A 50 -6.16 14.13 12.79
CA GLY A 50 -7.58 13.81 12.76
C GLY A 50 -8.08 13.11 14.02
N LYS A 51 -9.23 12.48 13.87
CA LYS A 51 -9.90 11.71 14.91
C LYS A 51 -10.03 10.25 14.52
N LEU A 52 -9.58 9.38 15.40
CA LEU A 52 -9.76 7.95 15.38
C LEU A 52 -11.04 7.61 16.16
N TYR A 53 -11.84 6.71 15.62
CA TYR A 53 -13.11 6.26 16.15
C TYR A 53 -13.03 4.74 16.29
N VAL A 54 -13.16 4.23 17.50
CA VAL A 54 -13.32 2.81 17.77
C VAL A 54 -14.81 2.55 17.83
N GLY A 55 -15.34 1.82 16.85
CA GLY A 55 -16.72 1.38 16.80
C GLY A 55 -16.90 0.00 17.44
N SER A 56 -18.12 -0.54 17.37
CA SER A 56 -18.43 -1.90 17.81
C SER A 56 -17.86 -2.98 16.89
N THR A 57 -17.70 -2.70 15.59
CA THR A 57 -17.20 -3.68 14.62
C THR A 57 -16.13 -3.14 13.67
N ARG A 58 -15.83 -1.83 13.76
CA ARG A 58 -14.94 -1.14 12.83
C ARG A 58 -14.04 -0.12 13.54
N LEU A 59 -12.80 -0.04 13.08
CA LEU A 59 -11.90 1.07 13.37
C LEU A 59 -12.01 2.10 12.24
N CYS A 60 -12.28 3.36 12.57
CA CYS A 60 -12.41 4.41 11.55
C CYS A 60 -11.54 5.62 11.88
N PHE A 61 -11.01 6.30 10.86
CA PHE A 61 -10.25 7.53 11.03
C PHE A 61 -10.73 8.61 10.06
N ARG A 62 -10.82 9.86 10.53
CA ARG A 62 -11.10 11.03 9.69
C ARG A 62 -10.10 12.15 9.96
N SER A 63 -9.42 12.63 8.92
CA SER A 63 -8.50 13.78 9.00
C SER A 63 -9.25 15.11 9.15
N PHE A 64 -8.60 16.18 9.60
CA PHE A 64 -9.17 17.54 9.71
C PHE A 64 -8.69 18.54 8.65
N MET A 65 -8.09 18.09 7.56
CA MET A 65 -7.59 18.99 6.52
C MET A 65 -8.73 19.65 5.71
N PRO A 66 -8.65 20.97 5.41
CA PRO A 66 -9.57 21.63 4.50
C PRO A 66 -9.45 21.07 3.07
N GLY A 67 -10.58 20.88 2.39
CA GLY A 67 -10.63 20.51 0.96
C GLY A 67 -10.77 19.03 0.67
N ASN A 68 -9.90 18.17 1.22
CA ASN A 68 -9.98 16.72 1.01
C ASN A 68 -9.87 15.95 2.34
N TRP A 69 -10.97 15.35 2.78
CA TRP A 69 -11.06 14.63 4.04
C TRP A 69 -10.63 13.18 3.79
N THR A 70 -9.46 12.79 4.29
CA THR A 70 -9.07 11.38 4.31
C THR A 70 -9.96 10.66 5.31
N LYS A 71 -10.64 9.62 4.84
CA LYS A 71 -11.44 8.70 5.65
C LYS A 71 -10.87 7.30 5.49
N LEU A 72 -10.77 6.60 6.60
CA LEU A 72 -10.36 5.20 6.68
C LEU A 72 -11.42 4.45 7.48
N VAL A 73 -11.81 3.26 7.01
CA VAL A 73 -12.78 2.37 7.66
C VAL A 73 -12.24 0.95 7.54
N ILE A 74 -11.95 0.32 8.67
CA ILE A 74 -11.35 -1.01 8.74
C ILE A 74 -12.26 -1.91 9.57
N PRO A 75 -12.84 -2.96 8.99
CA PRO A 75 -13.57 -3.98 9.75
C PRO A 75 -12.63 -4.71 10.72
N PHE A 76 -13.09 -4.96 11.95
CA PHE A 76 -12.31 -5.68 12.95
C PHE A 76 -11.89 -7.09 12.51
N LYS A 77 -12.73 -7.78 11.72
CA LYS A 77 -12.42 -9.10 11.13
C LYS A 77 -11.17 -9.12 10.22
N ASP A 78 -10.74 -7.94 9.76
CA ASP A 78 -9.59 -7.76 8.89
C ASP A 78 -8.36 -7.27 9.68
N ILE A 79 -8.52 -6.87 10.94
CA ILE A 79 -7.42 -6.53 11.84
C ILE A 79 -6.84 -7.81 12.40
N MET A 80 -5.54 -8.01 12.20
CA MET A 80 -4.80 -9.17 12.67
C MET A 80 -4.13 -8.91 14.01
N ASP A 81 -3.56 -7.72 14.17
CA ASP A 81 -2.85 -7.35 15.40
C ASP A 81 -2.83 -5.83 15.60
N VAL A 82 -2.60 -5.42 16.84
CA VAL A 82 -2.45 -4.02 17.26
C VAL A 82 -1.29 -3.89 18.24
N ASP A 83 -0.21 -3.26 17.77
CA ASP A 83 1.03 -3.16 18.51
C ASP A 83 1.33 -1.74 19.01
N LYS A 84 2.03 -1.70 20.14
CA LYS A 84 2.49 -0.48 20.79
C LYS A 84 3.89 -0.12 20.32
N GLU A 85 3.99 0.97 19.54
CA GLU A 85 5.27 1.41 18.99
C GLU A 85 5.75 2.75 19.53
N ARG A 86 7.01 3.08 19.27
CA ARG A 86 7.51 4.44 19.47
C ARG A 86 6.94 5.36 18.39
N GLY A 87 6.60 6.59 18.77
CA GLY A 87 6.26 7.60 17.77
C GLY A 87 7.46 7.94 16.89
N PHE A 88 7.20 8.24 15.63
CA PHE A 88 8.14 8.81 14.67
C PHE A 88 8.55 10.25 15.04
N ARG A 89 7.69 10.97 15.77
CA ARG A 89 7.96 12.34 16.25
C ARG A 89 8.32 12.36 17.73
N PHE A 90 9.29 13.21 18.08
CA PHE A 90 9.69 13.39 19.48
C PHE A 90 8.50 13.79 20.35
N GLY A 91 8.31 13.05 21.46
CA GLY A 91 7.19 13.26 22.38
C GLY A 91 5.87 12.59 21.95
N TYR A 92 5.83 11.94 20.79
CA TYR A 92 4.67 11.17 20.34
C TYR A 92 4.85 9.68 20.62
N SER A 93 3.72 9.00 20.80
CA SER A 93 3.67 7.54 21.02
C SER A 93 2.91 6.88 19.88
N GLY A 94 3.44 5.76 19.37
CA GLY A 94 2.96 5.08 18.18
C GLY A 94 2.05 3.89 18.49
N MET A 95 1.15 3.60 17.56
CA MET A 95 0.37 2.37 17.51
C MET A 95 0.34 1.87 16.07
N VAL A 96 0.61 0.58 15.88
CA VAL A 96 0.55 -0.08 14.58
C VAL A 96 -0.69 -0.95 14.54
N VAL A 97 -1.39 -0.96 13.42
CA VAL A 97 -2.50 -1.89 13.18
C VAL A 97 -2.14 -2.71 11.95
N VAL A 98 -2.04 -4.02 12.14
CA VAL A 98 -1.74 -4.99 11.08
C VAL A 98 -3.05 -5.47 10.48
N ILE A 99 -3.19 -5.38 9.16
CA ILE A 99 -4.43 -5.70 8.45
C ILE A 99 -4.17 -6.87 7.49
N ARG A 100 -5.08 -7.83 7.43
CA ARG A 100 -4.98 -9.01 6.56
C ARG A 100 -4.90 -8.59 5.09
N GLY A 101 -3.81 -8.94 4.42
CA GLY A 101 -3.62 -8.70 2.99
C GLY A 101 -3.32 -7.25 2.61
N HIS A 102 -2.99 -6.40 3.60
CA HIS A 102 -2.66 -4.99 3.40
C HIS A 102 -1.38 -4.59 4.14
N GLU A 103 -0.78 -3.47 3.76
CA GLU A 103 0.31 -2.87 4.52
C GLU A 103 -0.17 -2.46 5.92
N GLU A 104 0.74 -2.60 6.89
CA GLU A 104 0.55 -2.12 8.25
C GLU A 104 0.35 -0.60 8.28
N ILE A 105 -0.58 -0.15 9.12
CA ILE A 105 -0.91 1.26 9.24
C ILE A 105 -0.47 1.80 10.59
N PHE A 106 -0.04 3.06 10.59
CA PHE A 106 0.57 3.70 11.75
C PHE A 106 -0.25 4.88 12.23
N PHE A 107 -0.50 4.92 13.54
CA PHE A 107 -1.09 6.05 14.25
C PHE A 107 -0.12 6.60 15.29
N GLU A 108 -0.14 7.92 15.50
CA GLU A 108 0.58 8.57 16.59
C GLU A 108 -0.33 9.41 17.47
N PHE A 109 0.02 9.44 18.75
CA PHE A 109 -0.69 10.15 19.81
C PHE A 109 0.24 11.10 20.53
N GLY A 110 -0.30 12.23 21.00
CA GLY A 110 0.48 13.27 21.69
C GLY A 110 0.96 12.89 23.09
N SER A 111 0.53 11.74 23.63
CA SER A 111 1.03 11.19 24.89
C SER A 111 1.00 9.66 24.85
N GLN A 112 1.81 9.05 25.71
CA GLN A 112 1.82 7.61 25.91
C GLN A 112 0.47 7.11 26.47
N ASP A 113 -0.13 7.85 27.41
CA ASP A 113 -1.40 7.48 28.01
C ASP A 113 -2.52 7.40 26.96
N LEU A 114 -2.60 8.38 26.05
CA LEU A 114 -3.59 8.37 24.98
C LEU A 114 -3.40 7.20 24.01
N ARG A 115 -2.15 6.86 23.70
CA ARG A 115 -1.82 5.68 22.88
C ARG A 115 -2.25 4.41 23.61
N ASP A 116 -1.86 4.27 24.87
CA ASP A 116 -2.14 3.09 25.68
C ASP A 116 -3.65 2.87 25.86
N ASP A 117 -4.41 3.94 26.15
CA ASP A 117 -5.87 3.89 26.26
C ASP A 117 -6.52 3.51 24.93
N CYS A 118 -6.05 4.08 23.82
CA CYS A 118 -6.55 3.74 22.49
C CYS A 118 -6.28 2.28 22.13
N THR A 119 -5.05 1.81 22.34
CA THR A 119 -4.67 0.42 22.07
C THR A 119 -5.48 -0.55 22.92
N VAL A 120 -5.59 -0.30 24.23
CA VAL A 120 -6.36 -1.16 25.14
C VAL A 120 -7.84 -1.17 24.77
N THR A 121 -8.40 -0.01 24.42
CA THR A 121 -9.80 0.07 23.99
C THR A 121 -10.04 -0.73 22.72
N LEU A 122 -9.16 -0.59 21.72
CA LEU A 122 -9.26 -1.31 20.46
C LEU A 122 -9.12 -2.82 20.65
N LEU A 123 -8.11 -3.28 21.39
CA LEU A 123 -7.91 -4.71 21.69
C LEU A 123 -9.14 -5.30 22.40
N ARG A 124 -9.68 -4.63 23.42
CA ARG A 124 -10.91 -5.09 24.09
C ARG A 124 -12.11 -5.16 23.15
N SER A 125 -12.21 -4.22 22.22
CA SER A 125 -13.28 -4.24 21.20
C SER A 125 -13.09 -5.38 20.19
N LEU A 126 -11.85 -5.74 19.84
CA LEU A 126 -11.54 -6.92 19.03
C LEU A 126 -11.91 -8.21 19.76
N ASP A 127 -11.49 -8.36 21.02
CA ASP A 127 -11.79 -9.53 21.86
C ASP A 127 -13.30 -9.72 22.06
N SER A 128 -14.07 -8.63 22.13
CA SER A 128 -15.53 -8.70 22.27
C SER A 128 -16.25 -9.33 21.07
N LEU A 129 -15.59 -9.47 19.92
CA LEU A 129 -16.10 -10.18 18.75
C LEU A 129 -15.74 -11.67 18.71
N GLU A 130 -14.65 -12.08 19.37
CA GLU A 130 -14.20 -13.48 19.41
C GLU A 130 -15.20 -14.47 20.06
N PRO A 131 -16.01 -14.13 21.10
CA PRO A 131 -16.98 -15.09 21.64
C PRO A 131 -18.10 -15.46 20.65
N PHE A 132 -18.21 -14.79 19.50
CA PHE A 132 -19.12 -15.18 18.42
C PHE A 132 -18.45 -16.09 17.36
N GLN A 133 -17.12 -16.05 17.22
CA GLN A 133 -16.38 -16.89 16.27
C GLN A 133 -16.02 -18.28 16.82
N GLU A 134 -15.94 -18.46 18.14
CA GLU A 134 -15.68 -19.78 18.75
C GLU A 134 -16.85 -20.80 18.60
N SER A 135 -18.00 -20.39 18.05
CA SER A 135 -19.10 -21.31 17.73
C SER A 135 -18.93 -22.07 16.41
N VAL A 136 -17.86 -21.82 15.64
CA VAL A 136 -17.48 -22.65 14.49
C VAL A 136 -16.65 -23.85 14.98
N LEU A 137 -17.29 -24.70 15.78
CA LEU A 137 -16.92 -26.11 15.80
C LEU A 137 -17.22 -26.64 14.40
N LEU A 138 -16.21 -27.20 13.73
CA LEU A 138 -16.37 -27.96 12.49
C LEU A 138 -17.64 -28.80 12.61
N THR A 139 -18.55 -28.69 11.64
CA THR A 139 -19.70 -29.60 11.61
C THR A 139 -19.16 -31.03 11.55
N GLU A 140 -19.88 -32.00 12.14
CA GLU A 140 -19.44 -33.41 12.15
C GLU A 140 -19.11 -33.92 10.73
N ASP A 141 -19.76 -33.37 9.71
CA ASP A 141 -19.48 -33.66 8.31
C ASP A 141 -18.13 -33.08 7.83
N GLU A 142 -17.78 -31.84 8.18
CA GLU A 142 -16.48 -31.23 7.84
C GLU A 142 -15.32 -31.93 8.55
N LYS A 143 -15.54 -32.40 9.78
CA LYS A 143 -14.55 -33.20 10.51
C LYS A 143 -14.34 -34.56 9.84
N ARG A 144 -15.41 -35.19 9.36
CA ARG A 144 -15.35 -36.45 8.60
C ARG A 144 -14.62 -36.29 7.27
N ASP A 145 -14.87 -35.18 6.57
CA ASP A 145 -14.21 -34.88 5.29
C ASP A 145 -12.72 -34.59 5.48
N ALA A 146 -12.34 -33.88 6.55
CA ALA A 146 -10.95 -33.64 6.91
C ALA A 146 -10.21 -34.94 7.26
N GLU A 147 -10.85 -35.84 8.02
CA GLU A 147 -10.30 -37.15 8.36
C GLU A 147 -10.16 -38.07 7.13
N ALA A 148 -11.14 -38.04 6.21
CA ALA A 148 -11.07 -38.77 4.95
C ALA A 148 -9.94 -38.26 4.03
N ALA A 149 -9.79 -36.94 3.92
CA ALA A 149 -8.73 -36.32 3.13
C ALA A 149 -7.32 -36.59 3.71
N ALA A 150 -7.20 -36.64 5.04
CA ALA A 150 -5.95 -37.00 5.71
C ALA A 150 -5.58 -38.47 5.46
N ALA A 151 -6.56 -39.38 5.49
CA ALA A 151 -6.36 -40.80 5.19
C ALA A 151 -5.93 -41.04 3.73
N GLU A 152 -6.55 -40.35 2.77
CA GLU A 152 -6.16 -40.41 1.35
C GLU A 152 -4.72 -39.92 1.13
N ASN A 153 -4.34 -38.81 1.77
CA ASN A 153 -2.98 -38.29 1.68
C ASN A 153 -1.93 -39.27 2.23
N LEU A 154 -2.27 -40.00 3.31
CA LEU A 154 -1.38 -41.00 3.89
C LEU A 154 -1.14 -42.16 2.92
N LEU A 155 -2.21 -42.65 2.27
CA LEU A 155 -2.12 -43.71 1.26
C LEU A 155 -1.28 -43.27 0.04
N LEU A 156 -1.43 -42.02 -0.40
CA LEU A 156 -0.62 -41.45 -1.49
C LEU A 156 0.86 -41.33 -1.12
N GLN A 157 1.17 -41.01 0.13
CA GLN A 157 2.55 -40.94 0.61
C GLN A 157 3.18 -42.33 0.73
N GLU A 158 2.43 -43.34 1.16
CA GLU A 158 2.90 -44.73 1.18
C GLU A 158 3.15 -45.27 -0.23
N ALA A 159 2.28 -44.96 -1.20
CA ALA A 159 2.50 -45.31 -2.61
C ALA A 159 3.77 -44.67 -3.19
N ARG A 160 4.09 -43.42 -2.80
CA ARG A 160 5.34 -42.73 -3.19
C ARG A 160 6.59 -43.34 -2.55
N GLN A 161 6.47 -43.99 -1.40
CA GLN A 161 7.59 -44.64 -0.72
C GLN A 161 7.84 -46.08 -1.23
N GLY A 162 6.85 -46.72 -1.84
CA GLY A 162 6.93 -48.07 -2.40
C GLY A 162 7.76 -48.20 -3.69
N ASP A 163 8.02 -47.11 -4.41
CA ASP A 163 8.68 -47.14 -5.73
C ASP A 163 10.14 -46.64 -5.69
N ARG A 164 10.93 -47.17 -4.73
CA ARG A 164 12.40 -47.09 -4.77
C ARG A 164 12.95 -48.14 -5.73
N GLY A 165 12.72 -47.96 -7.02
CA GLY A 165 13.11 -48.90 -8.07
C GLY A 165 13.42 -48.22 -9.41
N GLY A 166 14.46 -47.39 -9.45
CA GLY A 166 15.22 -47.00 -10.63
C GLY A 166 14.49 -46.74 -11.95
N VAL A 167 14.20 -45.47 -12.25
CA VAL A 167 14.11 -44.98 -13.64
C VAL A 167 14.95 -43.72 -13.76
N GLU A 168 16.01 -43.84 -14.56
CA GLU A 168 16.97 -42.79 -14.89
C GLU A 168 16.27 -41.69 -15.69
N PHE A 169 16.16 -40.46 -15.14
CA PHE A 169 15.53 -39.35 -15.84
C PHE A 169 16.53 -38.73 -16.83
N GLN A 170 16.45 -39.16 -18.09
CA GLN A 170 17.26 -38.61 -19.18
C GLN A 170 16.66 -37.26 -19.62
N LEU A 171 17.37 -36.16 -19.34
CA LEU A 171 16.99 -34.82 -19.79
C LEU A 171 17.13 -34.71 -21.32
N PRO A 172 16.07 -34.37 -22.08
CA PRO A 172 16.19 -34.15 -23.52
C PRO A 172 17.04 -32.92 -23.81
N ARG A 173 18.08 -33.13 -24.64
CA ARG A 173 18.88 -32.09 -25.27
C ARG A 173 18.08 -31.37 -26.35
N GLY A 174 18.25 -30.05 -26.43
CA GLY A 174 18.13 -29.30 -27.68
C GLY A 174 16.74 -28.76 -27.98
N ILE A 175 16.65 -27.43 -27.97
CA ILE A 175 15.58 -26.63 -28.54
C ILE A 175 15.66 -26.79 -30.05
N ASP A 176 14.63 -27.35 -30.68
CA ASP A 176 14.18 -27.00 -32.03
C ASP A 176 12.80 -27.65 -32.29
N GLN A 177 11.82 -26.78 -32.58
CA GLN A 177 10.40 -26.99 -32.94
C GLN A 177 9.36 -27.06 -31.79
N PRO A 178 8.22 -26.33 -31.93
CA PRO A 178 7.16 -26.30 -30.93
C PRO A 178 6.12 -27.40 -31.21
N ASP A 179 6.03 -28.41 -30.34
CA ASP A 179 4.85 -29.27 -30.27
C ASP A 179 3.82 -28.64 -29.31
N ASN A 180 2.64 -28.40 -29.85
CA ASN A 180 1.59 -27.51 -29.34
C ASN A 180 0.61 -28.20 -28.36
N ASP A 181 1.05 -29.16 -27.56
CA ASP A 181 0.16 -29.96 -26.69
C ASP A 181 0.50 -29.82 -25.19
N SER A 182 0.68 -28.58 -24.73
CA SER A 182 0.42 -28.24 -23.33
C SER A 182 -0.88 -27.44 -23.28
N PRO A 183 -1.84 -27.77 -22.40
CA PRO A 183 -3.06 -26.99 -22.30
C PRO A 183 -2.70 -25.58 -21.87
N ALA A 184 -2.79 -24.64 -22.81
CA ALA A 184 -2.68 -23.23 -22.54
C ALA A 184 -3.72 -22.85 -21.49
N ILE A 185 -3.33 -22.03 -20.52
CA ILE A 185 -4.28 -21.31 -19.68
C ILE A 185 -5.07 -20.41 -20.65
N SER A 186 -6.25 -20.88 -21.05
CA SER A 186 -7.15 -20.17 -21.95
C SER A 186 -7.80 -19.03 -21.18
N PHE A 187 -7.43 -17.80 -21.52
CA PHE A 187 -8.27 -16.65 -21.22
C PHE A 187 -9.39 -16.62 -22.27
N ASP A 188 -10.43 -17.42 -22.06
CA ASP A 188 -11.63 -17.40 -22.91
C ASP A 188 -12.49 -16.17 -22.59
N ASP A 189 -12.06 -15.01 -23.08
CA ASP A 189 -12.96 -13.92 -23.43
C ASP A 189 -12.85 -13.65 -24.94
N PRO A 190 -13.82 -14.12 -25.77
CA PRO A 190 -13.80 -13.89 -27.21
C PRO A 190 -14.02 -12.43 -27.62
N ALA A 191 -14.29 -11.51 -26.69
CA ALA A 191 -14.26 -10.06 -26.93
C ALA A 191 -12.88 -9.45 -26.70
N ALA A 192 -11.97 -10.13 -25.99
CA ALA A 192 -10.56 -9.75 -25.86
C ALA A 192 -9.75 -10.24 -27.07
N SER A 193 -10.26 -10.02 -28.29
CA SER A 193 -9.37 -9.92 -29.44
C SER A 193 -8.43 -8.77 -29.12
N VAL A 194 -7.16 -9.09 -28.87
CA VAL A 194 -6.08 -8.14 -28.69
C VAL A 194 -6.10 -7.22 -29.90
N LEU A 195 -6.77 -6.08 -29.78
CA LEU A 195 -6.76 -5.06 -30.80
C LEU A 195 -5.31 -4.61 -30.87
N ASN A 196 -4.61 -5.03 -31.92
CA ASN A 196 -3.28 -4.53 -32.26
C ASN A 196 -3.42 -3.06 -32.67
N PHE A 197 -3.68 -2.19 -31.70
CA PHE A 197 -3.61 -0.75 -31.84
C PHE A 197 -2.15 -0.36 -31.77
N LYS A 198 -1.38 -0.71 -32.80
CA LYS A 198 -0.13 -0.01 -33.02
C LYS A 198 -0.49 1.41 -33.47
N PRO A 199 -0.02 2.47 -32.80
CA PRO A 199 -0.25 3.83 -33.25
C PRO A 199 0.25 3.98 -34.70
N GLU A 200 -0.52 4.66 -35.56
CA GLU A 200 -0.12 4.91 -36.95
C GLU A 200 1.10 5.83 -37.03
N GLU A 201 1.34 6.64 -36.00
CA GLU A 201 2.43 7.61 -35.92
C GLU A 201 3.41 7.32 -34.76
N SER A 202 4.65 7.77 -34.94
CA SER A 202 5.71 7.67 -33.92
C SER A 202 5.43 8.60 -32.74
N LEU A 203 5.05 8.04 -31.60
CA LEU A 203 4.92 8.77 -30.32
C LEU A 203 6.26 9.13 -29.66
N ARG A 204 6.29 10.27 -28.97
CA ARG A 204 7.33 10.70 -28.02
C ARG A 204 6.93 10.24 -26.61
N ILE A 205 7.65 9.28 -26.07
CA ILE A 205 7.26 8.59 -24.83
C ILE A 205 8.26 8.94 -23.73
N THR A 206 7.81 9.56 -22.65
CA THR A 206 8.67 9.83 -21.50
C THR A 206 8.40 8.82 -20.39
N CYS A 207 9.45 8.08 -20.03
CA CYS A 207 9.46 7.14 -18.92
C CYS A 207 10.05 7.82 -17.68
N LEU A 208 9.22 8.21 -16.71
CA LEU A 208 9.63 8.93 -15.51
C LEU A 208 9.81 7.99 -14.32
N THR A 209 11.01 7.94 -13.75
CA THR A 209 11.29 7.13 -12.56
C THR A 209 12.38 7.74 -11.68
N ILE A 210 12.23 7.58 -10.37
CA ILE A 210 13.24 7.91 -9.37
C ILE A 210 13.53 6.68 -8.53
N GLY A 211 14.79 6.53 -8.11
CA GLY A 211 15.22 5.36 -7.34
C GLY A 211 16.60 4.88 -7.73
N SER A 212 16.80 3.58 -7.58
CA SER A 212 18.06 2.88 -7.79
C SER A 212 18.20 2.38 -9.24
N ARG A 213 19.29 1.67 -9.50
CA ARG A 213 19.48 0.95 -10.77
C ARG A 213 18.33 -0.03 -11.07
N GLY A 214 17.73 -0.64 -10.05
CA GLY A 214 16.62 -1.58 -10.19
C GLY A 214 15.36 -0.93 -10.76
N ASP A 215 15.19 0.38 -10.55
CA ASP A 215 14.06 1.15 -11.07
C ASP A 215 14.30 1.57 -12.54
N VAL A 216 15.54 1.86 -12.92
CA VAL A 216 15.89 2.32 -14.29
C VAL A 216 16.02 1.16 -15.28
N GLN A 217 16.55 0.01 -14.85
CA GLN A 217 16.82 -1.13 -15.75
C GLN A 217 15.58 -1.64 -16.52
N PRO A 218 14.40 -1.78 -15.89
CA PRO A 218 13.19 -2.20 -16.61
C PRO A 218 12.77 -1.20 -17.69
N TYR A 219 12.92 0.11 -17.46
CA TYR A 219 12.62 1.12 -18.46
C TYR A 219 13.59 1.09 -19.64
N ILE A 220 14.86 0.76 -19.43
CA ILE A 220 15.79 0.54 -20.54
C ILE A 220 15.28 -0.61 -21.43
N ALA A 221 14.85 -1.72 -20.83
CA ALA A 221 14.31 -2.85 -21.59
C ALA A 221 13.03 -2.46 -22.35
N LEU A 222 12.11 -1.76 -21.69
CA LEU A 222 10.88 -1.23 -22.31
C LEU A 222 11.20 -0.28 -23.47
N CYS A 223 12.09 0.69 -23.27
CA CYS A 223 12.47 1.68 -24.28
C CYS A 223 13.14 1.04 -25.49
N LYS A 224 13.91 -0.05 -25.32
CA LYS A 224 14.45 -0.81 -26.45
C LYS A 224 13.33 -1.44 -27.29
N GLY A 225 12.27 -1.94 -26.65
CA GLY A 225 11.06 -2.39 -27.35
C GLY A 225 10.36 -1.25 -28.10
N LEU A 226 10.16 -0.10 -27.43
CA LEU A 226 9.55 1.08 -28.04
C LEU A 226 10.35 1.62 -29.24
N LEU A 227 11.68 1.62 -29.15
CA LEU A 227 12.56 1.96 -30.28
C LEU A 227 12.39 0.98 -31.45
N ALA A 228 12.33 -0.32 -31.17
CA ALA A 228 12.11 -1.34 -32.20
C ALA A 228 10.74 -1.19 -32.90
N GLU A 229 9.73 -0.69 -32.17
CA GLU A 229 8.42 -0.37 -32.71
C GLU A 229 8.36 0.97 -33.48
N GLY A 230 9.43 1.77 -33.44
CA GLY A 230 9.56 3.03 -34.18
C GLY A 230 9.19 4.28 -33.39
N HIS A 231 8.99 4.17 -32.07
CA HIS A 231 8.70 5.31 -31.20
C HIS A 231 9.99 6.02 -30.76
N ARG A 232 9.83 7.19 -30.14
CA ARG A 232 10.92 8.02 -29.60
C ARG A 232 10.85 8.07 -28.06
N PRO A 233 11.37 7.04 -27.37
CA PRO A 233 11.37 7.02 -25.93
C PRO A 233 12.51 7.82 -25.31
N LYS A 234 12.24 8.40 -24.15
CA LYS A 234 13.18 9.13 -23.31
C LYS A 234 13.00 8.68 -21.86
N ILE A 235 14.09 8.39 -21.15
CA ILE A 235 14.04 8.11 -19.71
C ILE A 235 14.36 9.39 -18.95
N ALA A 236 13.48 9.75 -18.02
CA ALA A 236 13.64 10.86 -17.09
C ALA A 236 13.96 10.29 -15.70
N SER A 237 15.21 10.44 -15.25
CA SER A 237 15.69 9.90 -13.97
C SER A 237 16.93 10.63 -13.45
N HIS A 238 17.58 10.13 -12.40
CA HIS A 238 18.76 10.76 -11.80
C HIS A 238 19.94 10.82 -12.76
N ALA A 239 20.65 11.96 -12.75
CA ALA A 239 21.71 12.26 -13.71
C ALA A 239 22.82 11.20 -13.79
N GLU A 240 23.07 10.47 -12.69
CA GLU A 240 24.04 9.38 -12.63
C GLU A 240 23.76 8.24 -13.62
N PHE A 241 22.50 8.01 -13.99
CA PHE A 241 22.11 6.98 -14.94
C PHE A 241 22.17 7.45 -16.39
N GLY A 242 22.42 8.74 -16.63
CA GLY A 242 22.31 9.35 -17.96
C GLY A 242 23.22 8.71 -19.01
N ASP A 243 24.49 8.47 -18.67
CA ASP A 243 25.44 7.85 -19.61
C ASP A 243 25.10 6.39 -19.86
N TRP A 244 24.62 5.68 -18.84
CA TRP A 244 24.20 4.30 -18.97
C TRP A 244 22.96 4.16 -19.87
N VAL A 245 21.94 5.00 -19.68
CA VAL A 245 20.75 5.05 -20.56
C VAL A 245 21.15 5.37 -22.00
N ARG A 246 21.97 6.42 -22.21
CA ARG A 246 22.42 6.81 -23.55
C ARG A 246 23.26 5.75 -24.24
N SER A 247 24.01 4.93 -23.49
CA SER A 247 24.76 3.79 -24.04
C SER A 247 23.86 2.75 -24.72
N HIS A 248 22.56 2.74 -24.41
CA HIS A 248 21.55 1.90 -25.05
C HIS A 248 20.80 2.59 -26.20
N GLY A 249 21.22 3.80 -26.60
CA GLY A 249 20.59 4.56 -27.70
C GLY A 249 19.25 5.20 -27.33
N ILE A 250 18.99 5.40 -26.03
CA ILE A 250 17.76 5.98 -25.52
C ILE A 250 18.03 7.43 -25.09
N ASP A 251 17.09 8.33 -25.38
CA ASP A 251 17.19 9.73 -24.93
C ASP A 251 17.06 9.82 -23.41
N PHE A 252 17.72 10.81 -22.81
CA PHE A 252 17.75 10.97 -21.35
C PHE A 252 17.55 12.42 -20.92
N ALA A 253 16.67 12.62 -19.94
CA ALA A 253 16.48 13.89 -19.24
C ALA A 253 16.80 13.74 -17.74
N PRO A 254 17.66 14.60 -17.17
CA PRO A 254 17.96 14.54 -15.74
C PRO A 254 16.81 15.06 -14.89
N VAL A 255 16.50 14.33 -13.83
CA VAL A 255 15.51 14.67 -12.80
C VAL A 255 16.21 14.69 -11.44
N GLU A 256 16.04 15.81 -10.73
CA GLU A 256 16.55 16.01 -9.37
C GLU A 256 15.81 15.11 -8.37
N GLY A 257 16.28 15.09 -7.12
CA GLY A 257 15.64 14.31 -6.07
C GLY A 257 16.17 12.88 -5.96
N ASN A 258 17.50 12.71 -5.99
CA ASN A 258 18.12 11.40 -5.78
C ASN A 258 17.91 10.91 -4.34
N PRO A 259 17.20 9.80 -4.10
CA PRO A 259 16.98 9.26 -2.76
C PRO A 259 18.29 8.98 -2.01
N ALA A 260 19.40 8.71 -2.71
CA ALA A 260 20.71 8.52 -2.09
C ALA A 260 21.21 9.76 -1.34
N GLU A 261 20.89 10.98 -1.81
CA GLU A 261 21.25 12.22 -1.11
C GLU A 261 20.47 12.36 0.21
N LEU A 262 19.20 11.97 0.20
CA LEU A 262 18.35 11.96 1.39
C LEU A 262 18.75 10.83 2.36
N MET A 263 19.09 9.65 1.85
CA MET A 263 19.56 8.52 2.66
C MET A 263 20.94 8.80 3.29
N ALA A 264 21.85 9.47 2.59
CA ALA A 264 23.13 9.90 3.16
C ALA A 264 22.92 10.83 4.36
N LEU A 265 21.97 11.76 4.26
CA LEU A 265 21.55 12.62 5.38
C LEU A 265 20.97 11.83 6.56
N CYS A 266 20.19 10.78 6.29
CA CYS A 266 19.66 9.87 7.31
C CYS A 266 20.75 9.05 8.01
N VAL A 267 21.78 8.63 7.27
CA VAL A 267 22.90 7.83 7.78
C VAL A 267 23.82 8.70 8.65
N ASP A 268 24.13 9.92 8.21
CA ASP A 268 25.06 10.82 8.90
C ASP A 268 24.47 11.41 10.20
N HIS A 269 23.17 11.70 10.23
CA HIS A 269 22.51 12.35 11.38
C HIS A 269 21.71 11.39 12.27
N GLY A 270 21.65 10.12 11.90
CA GLY A 270 20.77 9.13 12.50
C GLY A 270 19.31 9.37 12.12
N MET A 271 18.63 8.32 11.69
CA MET A 271 17.18 8.35 11.43
C MET A 271 16.43 8.82 12.69
N PHE A 272 15.58 9.84 12.53
CA PHE A 272 14.61 10.30 13.54
C PHE A 272 15.16 10.98 14.81
N THR A 273 16.31 11.65 14.74
CA THR A 273 16.70 12.62 15.80
C THR A 273 15.96 13.97 15.65
N PRO A 274 15.81 14.78 16.72
CA PRO A 274 15.25 16.13 16.60
C PRO A 274 16.02 17.04 15.62
N SER A 275 17.33 16.84 15.50
CA SER A 275 18.16 17.49 14.46
C SER A 275 17.78 17.03 13.07
N PHE A 276 17.59 15.71 12.89
CA PHE A 276 17.11 15.13 11.64
C PHE A 276 15.73 15.69 11.23
N LEU A 277 14.74 15.79 12.12
CA LEU A 277 13.44 16.35 11.73
C LEU A 277 13.49 17.84 11.34
N TYR A 278 14.33 18.64 12.00
CA TYR A 278 14.49 20.07 11.67
C TYR A 278 15.28 20.29 10.37
N GLU A 279 16.43 19.61 10.22
CA GLU A 279 17.30 19.73 9.05
C GLU A 279 16.73 19.00 7.81
N THR A 280 16.05 17.87 8.01
CA THR A 280 15.39 17.12 6.93
C THR A 280 14.15 17.85 6.43
N ASN A 281 13.36 18.52 7.26
CA ASN A 281 12.23 19.33 6.74
C ASN A 281 12.74 20.53 5.91
N GLN A 282 13.89 21.10 6.27
CA GLN A 282 14.55 22.14 5.47
C GLN A 282 15.10 21.62 4.13
N LYS A 283 15.55 20.36 4.04
CA LYS A 283 16.11 19.77 2.81
C LYS A 283 15.10 19.00 1.96
N PHE A 284 14.07 18.42 2.58
CA PHE A 284 13.03 17.61 1.95
C PHE A 284 12.14 18.45 1.04
N TRP A 285 11.65 19.61 1.47
CA TRP A 285 10.81 20.43 0.59
C TRP A 285 11.57 21.02 -0.61
N PRO A 286 12.83 21.48 -0.47
CA PRO A 286 13.67 21.79 -1.63
C PRO A 286 13.92 20.59 -2.53
N PHE A 287 14.16 19.41 -1.96
CA PHE A 287 14.30 18.15 -2.71
C PHE A 287 13.05 17.85 -3.55
N VAL A 288 11.87 17.84 -2.92
CA VAL A 288 10.59 17.61 -3.61
C VAL A 288 10.35 18.69 -4.66
N ARG A 289 10.61 19.97 -4.35
CA ARG A 289 10.49 21.06 -5.32
C ARG A 289 11.42 20.89 -6.52
N GLY A 290 12.66 20.47 -6.29
CA GLY A 290 13.65 20.19 -7.33
C GLY A 290 13.19 19.06 -8.24
N LEU A 291 12.78 17.93 -7.63
CA LEU A 291 12.18 16.78 -8.31
C LEU A 291 10.99 17.21 -9.18
N LEU A 292 9.96 17.85 -8.60
CA LEU A 292 8.76 18.23 -9.33
C LEU A 292 9.06 19.19 -10.49
N ARG A 293 9.92 20.19 -10.26
CA ARG A 293 10.31 21.17 -11.29
C ARG A 293 11.04 20.51 -12.46
N THR A 294 11.99 19.62 -12.17
CA THR A 294 12.79 18.96 -13.21
C THR A 294 12.02 17.84 -13.90
N ALA A 295 11.16 17.11 -13.19
CA ALA A 295 10.21 16.17 -13.79
C ALA A 295 9.26 16.87 -14.75
N TRP A 296 8.68 18.02 -14.36
CA TRP A 296 7.85 18.84 -15.24
C TRP A 296 8.58 19.23 -16.54
N ALA A 297 9.81 19.74 -16.41
CA ALA A 297 10.63 20.10 -17.56
C ALA A 297 11.00 18.89 -18.44
N ALA A 298 11.33 17.76 -17.82
CA ALA A 298 11.70 16.53 -18.52
C ALA A 298 10.54 15.93 -19.33
N CYS A 299 9.30 16.13 -18.87
CA CYS A 299 8.10 15.59 -19.48
C CYS A 299 7.48 16.49 -20.55
N GLN A 300 7.99 17.71 -20.76
CA GLN A 300 7.54 18.54 -21.87
C GLN A 300 7.72 17.80 -23.20
N ASP A 301 6.84 18.11 -24.15
CA ASP A 301 6.85 17.55 -25.51
C ASP A 301 6.68 16.02 -25.55
N SER A 302 6.00 15.44 -24.56
CA SER A 302 5.66 14.00 -24.53
C SER A 302 4.23 13.79 -25.02
N ASP A 303 4.01 12.76 -25.84
CA ASP A 303 2.68 12.32 -26.26
C ASP A 303 2.13 11.25 -25.30
N LEU A 304 3.01 10.57 -24.58
CA LEU A 304 2.66 9.57 -23.57
C LEU A 304 3.65 9.63 -22.40
N LEU A 305 3.12 9.50 -21.18
CA LEU A 305 3.89 9.37 -19.95
C LEU A 305 3.69 7.98 -19.36
N ILE A 306 4.81 7.33 -19.01
CA ILE A 306 4.83 6.09 -18.23
C ILE A 306 5.64 6.39 -16.98
N GLU A 307 5.03 6.30 -15.80
CA GLU A 307 5.73 6.61 -14.55
C GLU A 307 5.77 5.45 -13.57
N SER A 308 6.80 5.45 -12.72
CA SER A 308 6.79 4.72 -11.46
C SER A 308 6.07 5.58 -10.41
N PRO A 309 5.13 5.04 -9.61
CA PRO A 309 4.42 5.81 -8.59
C PRO A 309 5.34 6.52 -7.58
N SER A 310 6.56 6.02 -7.39
CA SER A 310 7.60 6.65 -6.57
C SER A 310 7.97 8.06 -7.04
N ALA A 311 7.82 8.38 -8.33
CA ALA A 311 8.13 9.70 -8.89
C ALA A 311 7.13 10.79 -8.48
N MET A 312 5.94 10.42 -7.98
CA MET A 312 4.87 11.28 -7.44
C MET A 312 4.25 12.30 -8.42
N ALA A 313 4.90 12.61 -9.53
CA ALA A 313 4.60 13.79 -10.33
C ALA A 313 3.82 13.50 -11.62
N GLY A 314 3.98 12.31 -12.21
CA GLY A 314 3.58 12.01 -13.58
C GLY A 314 2.08 12.14 -13.81
N ILE A 315 1.22 11.72 -12.88
CA ILE A 315 -0.23 11.94 -13.01
C ILE A 315 -0.60 13.43 -13.13
N HIS A 316 0.02 14.28 -12.31
CA HIS A 316 -0.24 15.72 -12.30
C HIS A 316 0.34 16.41 -13.54
N ILE A 317 1.51 15.95 -14.00
CA ILE A 317 2.14 16.43 -15.22
C ILE A 317 1.29 16.06 -16.43
N ALA A 318 0.81 14.81 -16.51
CA ALA A 318 -0.05 14.34 -17.58
C ALA A 318 -1.36 15.15 -17.64
N GLU A 319 -2.02 15.34 -16.49
CA GLU A 319 -3.23 16.18 -16.40
C GLU A 319 -2.99 17.61 -16.92
N ALA A 320 -1.84 18.20 -16.61
CA ALA A 320 -1.50 19.56 -17.02
C ALA A 320 -1.08 19.69 -18.50
N LEU A 321 -0.59 18.61 -19.13
CA LEU A 321 -0.18 18.60 -20.54
C LEU A 321 -1.32 18.22 -21.49
N GLY A 322 -2.36 17.56 -20.98
CA GLY A 322 -3.51 17.08 -21.77
C GLY A 322 -3.27 15.71 -22.39
#